data_AF-A0AAU4S2X2-F1
#
_entry.id   AF-A0AAU4S2X2-F1
#
_cell.length_a   1.000
_cell.length_b   1.000
_cell.length_c   1.000
_cell.angle_alpha   90.00
_cell.angle_beta   90.00
_cell.angle_gamma   90.00
#
_symmetry.space_group_name_H-M   'P 1'
#
loop_
_entity.id
_entity.type
_entity.pdbx_description
1 polymer ?
#
loop_
_entity_poly.entity_id
_entity_poly.type
_entity_poly.pdbx_seq_one_letter_code
_entity_poly.pdbx_strand_id
1 'polypeptide(L)'
;MNRTTLSLLAGVTALAAVTGFATLSAPEASGKDSAEAAAVLPVERTSLLCPSPSTSDLAETAYTSFTPVTKGTGSDGEAQLSAAGQSKDKKETDGKKPVLELKEPGKPVTGDASGADSPALLGTAEGKFAPGWTVQQTTEVTAGTGRGLQGVNCTAPDTEFWFPGASTATDRTDYVHLTNPDDSAAVVDIELYGKDGALETTIPDGITVPPHSTDPVLLSTLIDEQQTNLTVHLSVRSGRVGAAVQALDDKLGGDWLAAATDPTGSLVLPGIPKDATAVRLIAFTPGGSDADLKVQLASPTGLITPAGNETLHVKSRMTSAVDLGDITRGETGSVVLTPTDRSVPVVAALRVVRGKGADQETAFIPATRPVGTRATSAENTAKGTTLSLTAPTGTAKVKVTASAGSEGGTEAAQTYTIKKGTTQNIELPTPSGLKGTYAVTVETISGGPVYGSRTLSSPQGDVPAFTVQTLPDDRGMVEVPEAEQDLSVLN
;
A
#
# COMPACT_ATOMS: atom_id res chain seq x y z
N MET A 1 24.71 -7.45 80.34
CA MET A 1 23.61 -7.38 79.34
C MET A 1 23.52 -6.02 78.61
N ASN A 2 24.60 -5.22 78.50
CA ASN A 2 24.59 -3.89 77.85
C ASN A 2 25.47 -3.76 76.60
N ARG A 3 26.00 -4.87 76.06
CA ARG A 3 26.87 -4.84 74.86
C ARG A 3 26.14 -5.14 73.54
N THR A 4 25.03 -5.87 73.59
CA THR A 4 24.23 -6.22 72.41
C THR A 4 23.30 -5.10 71.95
N THR A 5 22.81 -4.26 72.85
CA THR A 5 21.95 -3.11 72.53
C THR A 5 22.72 -1.96 71.86
N LEU A 6 23.99 -1.75 72.22
CA LEU A 6 24.84 -0.73 71.59
C LEU A 6 25.22 -1.10 70.14
N SER A 7 25.49 -2.38 69.86
CA SER A 7 25.77 -2.84 68.50
C SER A 7 24.55 -2.82 67.60
N LEU A 8 23.35 -3.06 68.16
CA LEU A 8 22.10 -2.97 67.40
C LEU A 8 21.76 -1.50 67.07
N LEU A 9 21.96 -0.57 68.02
CA LEU A 9 21.76 0.87 67.78
C LEU A 9 22.77 1.43 66.78
N ALA A 10 24.04 1.01 66.84
CA ALA A 10 25.06 1.40 65.87
C ALA A 10 24.78 0.83 64.46
N GLY A 11 24.25 -0.40 64.37
CA GLY A 11 23.82 -1.00 63.11
C GLY A 11 22.61 -0.27 62.50
N VAL A 12 21.63 0.12 63.32
CA VAL A 12 20.44 0.85 62.86
C VAL A 12 20.78 2.28 62.44
N THR A 13 21.69 2.97 63.13
CA THR A 13 22.12 4.32 62.70
C THR A 13 22.99 4.29 61.45
N ALA A 14 23.84 3.27 61.27
CA ALA A 14 24.59 3.07 60.03
C ALA A 14 23.65 2.72 58.86
N LEU A 15 22.64 1.86 59.07
CA LEU A 15 21.67 1.52 58.04
C LEU A 15 20.78 2.71 57.68
N ALA A 16 20.34 3.51 58.66
CA ALA A 16 19.58 4.74 58.44
C ALA A 16 20.38 5.82 57.71
N ALA A 17 21.69 5.94 58.00
CA ALA A 17 22.58 6.85 57.28
C ALA A 17 22.83 6.39 55.84
N VAL A 18 22.95 5.07 55.59
CA VAL A 18 23.15 4.51 54.24
C VAL A 18 21.86 4.57 53.42
N THR A 19 20.68 4.29 54.00
CA THR A 19 19.39 4.52 53.31
C THR A 19 19.10 6.00 53.11
N GLY A 20 19.50 6.86 54.05
CA GLY A 20 19.35 8.31 53.93
C GLY A 20 20.24 8.91 52.83
N PHE A 21 21.49 8.44 52.71
CA PHE A 21 22.39 8.85 51.64
C PHE A 21 21.96 8.26 50.28
N ALA A 22 21.43 7.03 50.24
CA ALA A 22 20.85 6.45 49.02
C ALA A 22 19.58 7.18 48.56
N THR A 23 18.80 7.80 49.46
CA THR A 23 17.67 8.67 49.07
C THR A 23 18.06 10.11 48.72
N LEU A 24 19.23 10.58 49.20
CA LEU A 24 19.78 11.90 48.86
C LEU A 24 20.69 11.88 47.62
N SER A 25 21.10 10.69 47.17
CA SER A 25 21.89 10.43 45.97
C SER A 25 21.20 9.49 44.97
N ALA A 26 19.93 9.16 45.22
CA ALA A 26 19.08 8.71 44.13
C ALA A 26 19.03 9.87 43.13
N PRO A 27 19.31 9.65 41.83
CA PRO A 27 18.93 10.64 40.85
C PRO A 27 17.46 10.96 41.11
N GLU A 28 17.13 12.22 41.30
CA GLU A 28 15.73 12.63 41.11
C GLU A 28 15.30 11.97 39.81
N ALA A 29 14.16 11.26 39.84
CA ALA A 29 13.54 10.82 38.61
C ALA A 29 13.26 12.10 37.81
N SER A 30 14.21 12.45 36.94
CA SER A 30 14.12 13.56 36.03
C SER A 30 12.84 13.37 35.25
N GLY A 31 12.01 14.41 35.29
CA GLY A 31 10.87 14.55 34.40
C GLY A 31 9.62 13.78 34.84
N LYS A 32 8.68 14.53 35.41
CA LYS A 32 7.28 14.47 34.95
C LYS A 32 7.17 15.14 33.57
N ASP A 33 8.08 14.85 32.65
CA ASP A 33 7.89 15.21 31.26
C ASP A 33 6.97 14.13 30.72
N SER A 34 5.67 14.43 30.69
CA SER A 34 4.85 13.85 29.64
C SER A 34 5.61 14.16 28.36
N ALA A 35 6.18 13.15 27.71
CA ALA A 35 6.81 13.32 26.41
C ALA A 35 5.89 14.22 25.58
N GLU A 36 6.37 15.42 25.24
CA GLU A 36 5.58 16.37 24.47
C GLU A 36 5.18 15.66 23.17
N ALA A 37 3.91 15.81 22.77
CA ALA A 37 3.43 15.11 21.58
C ALA A 37 4.26 15.58 20.38
N ALA A 38 4.82 14.63 19.61
CA ALA A 38 5.64 14.94 18.44
C ALA A 38 4.91 15.93 17.52
N ALA A 39 5.65 16.92 17.02
CA ALA A 39 5.10 17.89 16.09
C ALA A 39 4.75 17.17 14.78
N VAL A 40 3.53 17.37 14.27
CA VAL A 40 3.12 16.80 12.98
C VAL A 40 3.35 17.84 11.89
N LEU A 41 4.32 17.59 11.00
CA LEU A 41 4.75 18.52 9.96
C LEU A 41 4.49 17.95 8.56
N PRO A 42 4.26 18.81 7.54
CA PRO A 42 4.17 18.37 6.16
C PRO A 42 5.50 17.74 5.70
N VAL A 43 5.41 16.70 4.88
CA VAL A 43 6.59 16.07 4.28
C VAL A 43 7.23 17.00 3.25
N GLU A 44 8.54 17.23 3.36
CA GLU A 44 9.28 18.14 2.46
C GLU A 44 9.78 17.46 1.18
N ARG A 45 9.87 16.13 1.15
CA ARG A 45 10.31 15.37 -0.04
C ARG A 45 9.66 13.99 -0.12
N THR A 46 9.14 13.67 -1.30
CA THR A 46 8.52 12.39 -1.61
C THR A 46 9.14 11.82 -2.89
N SER A 47 9.36 10.51 -2.94
CA SER A 47 9.76 9.81 -4.17
C SER A 47 8.79 8.66 -4.44
N LEU A 48 8.39 8.51 -5.69
CA LEU A 48 7.44 7.48 -6.15
C LEU A 48 7.96 6.83 -7.42
N LEU A 49 7.70 5.53 -7.56
CA LEU A 49 8.20 4.70 -8.65
C LEU A 49 7.05 4.00 -9.34
N CYS A 50 6.91 4.25 -10.64
CA CYS A 50 5.93 3.59 -11.48
C CYS A 50 6.65 2.46 -12.25
N PRO A 51 6.16 1.21 -12.21
CA PRO A 51 6.78 0.12 -12.98
C PRO A 51 6.60 0.33 -14.49
N SER A 52 7.34 -0.41 -15.33
CA SER A 52 7.04 -0.44 -16.76
C SER A 52 5.61 -0.95 -16.97
N PRO A 53 4.76 -0.23 -17.73
CA PRO A 53 3.32 -0.47 -17.70
C PRO A 53 2.86 -1.76 -18.37
N SER A 54 3.52 -2.18 -19.45
CA SER A 54 3.13 -3.38 -20.19
C SER A 54 4.25 -3.87 -21.10
N THR A 55 4.18 -5.14 -21.45
CA THR A 55 4.97 -5.77 -22.52
C THR A 55 4.17 -5.93 -23.83
N SER A 56 2.92 -5.42 -23.88
CA SER A 56 2.04 -5.52 -25.04
C SER A 56 2.14 -4.29 -25.93
N ASP A 57 2.23 -4.51 -27.25
CA ASP A 57 2.12 -3.44 -28.25
C ASP A 57 0.72 -2.81 -28.33
N LEU A 58 -0.28 -3.44 -27.73
CA LEU A 58 -1.67 -2.98 -27.69
C LEU A 58 -2.01 -2.23 -26.38
N ALA A 59 -0.99 -1.88 -25.60
CA ALA A 59 -1.15 -1.18 -24.33
C ALA A 59 -1.30 0.32 -24.53
N GLU A 60 -2.32 0.91 -23.92
CA GLU A 60 -2.50 2.36 -23.78
C GLU A 60 -2.44 2.70 -22.30
N THR A 61 -1.50 3.56 -21.90
CA THR A 61 -1.24 3.90 -20.50
C THR A 61 -1.48 5.36 -20.24
N ALA A 62 -2.29 5.66 -19.24
CA ALA A 62 -2.44 6.97 -18.65
C ALA A 62 -1.69 7.04 -17.31
N TYR A 63 -1.01 8.15 -17.09
CA TYR A 63 -0.40 8.53 -15.82
C TYR A 63 -1.10 9.79 -15.32
N THR A 64 -1.51 9.80 -14.05
CA THR A 64 -2.05 10.99 -13.40
C THR A 64 -1.27 11.29 -12.13
N SER A 65 -0.80 12.52 -12.01
CA SER A 65 -0.07 13.00 -10.84
C SER A 65 -0.81 14.16 -10.17
N PHE A 66 -0.87 14.14 -8.84
CA PHE A 66 -1.61 15.09 -8.04
C PHE A 66 -1.00 15.27 -6.65
N THR A 67 -0.97 16.51 -6.16
CA THR A 67 -0.67 16.83 -4.76
C THR A 67 -1.85 17.58 -4.16
N PRO A 68 -2.45 17.15 -3.04
CA PRO A 68 -3.43 17.96 -2.32
C PRO A 68 -2.82 19.24 -1.77
N VAL A 69 -3.59 20.34 -1.75
CA VAL A 69 -3.15 21.58 -1.09
C VAL A 69 -3.00 21.34 0.41
N THR A 70 -1.78 21.51 0.92
CA THR A 70 -1.45 21.26 2.33
C THR A 70 -1.02 22.57 3.00
N LYS A 71 -1.55 22.85 4.19
CA LYS A 71 -1.19 24.05 4.96
C LYS A 71 0.17 23.85 5.63
N GLY A 72 0.92 24.94 5.82
CA GLY A 72 2.22 24.91 6.51
C GLY A 72 3.41 24.56 5.63
N THR A 73 3.21 24.36 4.32
CA THR A 73 4.30 24.21 3.35
C THR A 73 4.86 25.57 2.92
N GLY A 74 6.11 25.61 2.49
CA GLY A 74 6.68 26.78 1.80
C GLY A 74 6.00 27.08 0.45
N SER A 75 6.45 28.13 -0.25
CA SER A 75 5.92 28.52 -1.57
C SER A 75 6.59 27.82 -2.75
N ASP A 76 7.74 27.20 -2.53
CA ASP A 76 8.63 26.70 -3.56
C ASP A 76 8.64 25.15 -3.58
N GLY A 77 9.23 24.58 -4.63
CA GLY A 77 9.31 23.14 -4.85
C GLY A 77 8.99 22.76 -6.29
N GLU A 78 9.15 21.49 -6.59
CA GLU A 78 8.89 20.88 -7.90
C GLU A 78 8.37 19.46 -7.69
N ALA A 79 7.54 18.97 -8.61
CA ALA A 79 7.19 17.55 -8.68
C ALA A 79 7.18 17.07 -10.12
N GLN A 80 7.98 16.04 -10.40
CA GLN A 80 8.19 15.54 -11.76
C GLN A 80 8.35 14.03 -11.79
N LEU A 81 7.99 13.44 -12.93
CA LEU A 81 8.30 12.05 -13.30
C LEU A 81 9.16 12.02 -14.55
N SER A 82 10.21 11.22 -14.51
CA SER A 82 11.15 11.01 -15.60
C SER A 82 11.32 9.53 -15.88
N ALA A 83 11.67 9.15 -17.11
CA ALA A 83 11.87 7.74 -17.43
C ALA A 83 13.11 7.15 -16.76
N ALA A 84 13.00 5.91 -16.29
CA ALA A 84 14.13 5.11 -15.86
C ALA A 84 15.13 4.90 -17.02
N GLY A 85 16.42 4.75 -16.69
CA GLY A 85 17.54 4.59 -17.63
C GLY A 85 18.06 5.91 -18.20
N GLN A 86 17.50 7.06 -17.80
CA GLN A 86 17.91 8.39 -18.28
C GLN A 86 19.05 9.03 -17.48
N SER A 87 19.75 8.27 -16.63
CA SER A 87 20.80 8.83 -15.78
C SER A 87 22.08 9.14 -16.55
N LYS A 88 22.20 10.44 -16.89
CA LYS A 88 23.38 11.33 -17.03
C LYS A 88 24.71 10.83 -17.65
N ASP A 89 24.79 9.64 -18.23
CA ASP A 89 25.95 9.21 -19.01
C ASP A 89 25.69 9.34 -20.51
N LYS A 90 25.73 10.59 -20.99
CA LYS A 90 26.35 11.01 -22.25
C LYS A 90 26.25 12.53 -22.39
N LYS A 91 27.39 13.15 -22.69
CA LYS A 91 27.46 14.49 -23.28
C LYS A 91 26.54 14.55 -24.49
N GLU A 92 25.35 15.12 -24.32
CA GLU A 92 24.62 15.77 -25.41
C GLU A 92 23.68 16.83 -24.84
N THR A 93 23.78 18.00 -25.43
CA THR A 93 23.20 19.29 -25.06
C THR A 93 21.74 19.42 -25.46
N ASP A 94 20.87 18.57 -24.93
CA ASP A 94 19.42 18.82 -24.86
C ASP A 94 18.87 18.21 -23.58
N GLY A 95 18.50 19.05 -22.61
CA GLY A 95 17.81 18.63 -21.40
C GLY A 95 16.48 18.00 -21.78
N LYS A 96 16.41 16.67 -21.80
CA LYS A 96 15.19 15.93 -22.14
C LYS A 96 14.16 16.12 -21.02
N LYS A 97 12.94 16.47 -21.43
CA LYS A 97 11.86 16.95 -20.56
C LYS A 97 11.28 15.82 -19.70
N PRO A 98 10.83 16.13 -18.47
CA PRO A 98 10.08 15.16 -17.66
C PRO A 98 8.82 14.70 -18.42
N VAL A 99 8.41 13.46 -18.18
CA VAL A 99 7.18 12.87 -18.73
C VAL A 99 5.96 13.58 -18.15
N LEU A 100 6.00 13.87 -16.85
CA LEU A 100 4.99 14.66 -16.14
C LEU A 100 5.66 15.67 -15.22
N GLU A 101 5.09 16.87 -15.15
CA GLU A 101 5.54 17.93 -14.25
C GLU A 101 4.32 18.67 -13.69
N LEU A 102 4.22 18.75 -12.36
CA LEU A 102 3.16 19.47 -11.68
C LEU A 102 3.47 20.96 -11.65
N LYS A 103 2.49 21.78 -12.05
CA LYS A 103 2.61 23.24 -12.05
C LYS A 103 2.08 23.88 -10.77
N GLU A 104 1.07 23.26 -10.15
CA GLU A 104 0.48 23.71 -8.89
C GLU A 104 -0.17 22.54 -8.13
N PRO A 105 -0.14 22.54 -6.78
CA PRO A 105 -0.96 21.63 -5.99
C PRO A 105 -2.46 21.88 -6.19
N GLY A 106 -3.29 20.86 -5.97
CA GLY A 106 -4.75 20.93 -6.07
C GLY A 106 -5.31 20.72 -7.47
N LYS A 107 -4.46 20.56 -8.49
CA LYS A 107 -4.87 20.26 -9.86
C LYS A 107 -4.12 19.03 -10.40
N PRO A 108 -4.83 17.99 -10.89
CA PRO A 108 -4.17 16.84 -11.51
C PRO A 108 -3.49 17.22 -12.83
N VAL A 109 -2.37 16.56 -13.11
CA VAL A 109 -1.69 16.60 -14.40
C VAL A 109 -1.65 15.19 -14.97
N THR A 110 -2.00 15.05 -16.24
CA THR A 110 -2.07 13.76 -16.95
C THR A 110 -1.01 13.68 -18.04
N GLY A 111 -0.53 12.47 -18.31
CA GLY A 111 0.35 12.16 -19.43
C GLY A 111 0.12 10.72 -19.89
N ASP A 112 0.42 10.44 -21.15
CA ASP A 112 0.07 9.17 -21.78
C ASP A 112 1.30 8.51 -22.41
N ALA A 113 1.29 7.19 -22.50
CA ALA A 113 2.28 6.38 -23.19
C ALA A 113 1.61 5.16 -23.84
N SER A 114 2.18 4.65 -24.93
CA SER A 114 1.62 3.52 -25.68
C SER A 114 2.67 2.48 -26.03
N GLY A 115 2.21 1.24 -26.18
CA GLY A 115 3.03 0.09 -26.58
C GLY A 115 3.97 -0.45 -25.50
N ALA A 116 4.70 -1.50 -25.88
CA ALA A 116 5.55 -2.29 -24.98
C ALA A 116 6.85 -1.58 -24.54
N ASP A 117 7.27 -0.56 -25.29
CA ASP A 117 8.55 0.15 -25.07
C ASP A 117 8.47 1.26 -23.99
N SER A 118 7.30 1.42 -23.37
CA SER A 118 7.10 2.41 -22.31
C SER A 118 7.97 2.07 -21.08
N PRO A 119 8.86 2.98 -20.63
CA PRO A 119 9.75 2.70 -19.50
C PRO A 119 9.02 2.86 -18.16
N ALA A 120 9.57 2.26 -17.11
CA ALA A 120 9.28 2.65 -15.74
C ALA A 120 9.58 4.14 -15.53
N LEU A 121 8.86 4.78 -14.61
CA LEU A 121 9.04 6.19 -14.28
C LEU A 121 9.55 6.37 -12.85
N LEU A 122 10.51 7.28 -12.69
CA LEU A 122 11.10 7.69 -11.43
C LEU A 122 10.58 9.09 -11.08
N GLY A 123 9.96 9.22 -9.91
CA GLY A 123 9.31 10.44 -9.47
C GLY A 123 9.97 11.06 -8.25
N THR A 124 10.04 12.39 -8.24
CA THR A 124 10.44 13.19 -7.07
C THR A 124 9.52 14.39 -6.91
N ALA A 125 9.09 14.66 -5.69
CA ALA A 125 8.37 15.87 -5.30
C ALA A 125 9.03 16.52 -4.08
N GLU A 126 9.15 17.84 -4.10
CA GLU A 126 9.79 18.65 -3.05
C GLU A 126 8.93 19.85 -2.66
N GLY A 127 9.13 20.35 -1.44
CA GLY A 127 8.45 21.53 -0.91
C GLY A 127 6.93 21.38 -0.94
N LYS A 128 6.22 22.38 -1.48
CA LYS A 128 4.73 22.38 -1.49
C LYS A 128 4.09 21.23 -2.28
N PHE A 129 4.86 20.54 -3.12
CA PHE A 129 4.37 19.42 -3.92
C PHE A 129 4.54 18.07 -3.24
N ALA A 130 5.38 17.96 -2.20
CA ALA A 130 5.70 16.68 -1.57
C ALA A 130 4.58 16.09 -0.69
N PRO A 131 3.83 16.88 0.12
CA PRO A 131 2.83 16.32 1.04
C PRO A 131 1.67 15.60 0.35
N GLY A 132 1.70 14.27 0.40
CA GLY A 132 0.66 13.41 -0.18
C GLY A 132 0.69 13.40 -1.70
N TRP A 133 1.83 13.72 -2.30
CA TRP A 133 2.03 13.55 -3.72
C TRP A 133 1.68 12.13 -4.11
N THR A 134 0.77 12.00 -5.07
CA THR A 134 0.24 10.72 -5.51
C THR A 134 0.39 10.65 -7.03
N VAL A 135 0.89 9.52 -7.51
CA VAL A 135 0.93 9.20 -8.93
C VAL A 135 0.27 7.84 -9.13
N GLN A 136 -0.58 7.77 -10.15
CA GLN A 136 -1.22 6.54 -10.56
C GLN A 136 -0.98 6.29 -12.03
N GLN A 137 -0.89 5.01 -12.34
CA GLN A 137 -0.72 4.47 -13.67
C GLN A 137 -1.87 3.53 -13.95
N THR A 138 -2.55 3.75 -15.07
CA THR A 138 -3.67 2.94 -15.53
C THR A 138 -3.37 2.51 -16.96
N THR A 139 -3.33 1.21 -17.22
CA THR A 139 -2.99 0.64 -18.52
C THR A 139 -4.12 -0.22 -19.05
N GLU A 140 -4.63 0.12 -20.23
CA GLU A 140 -5.60 -0.66 -20.97
C GLU A 140 -4.90 -1.57 -21.98
N VAL A 141 -5.17 -2.87 -21.95
CA VAL A 141 -4.65 -3.86 -22.91
C VAL A 141 -5.83 -4.54 -23.61
N THR A 142 -6.00 -4.29 -24.90
CA THR A 142 -7.22 -4.69 -25.62
C THR A 142 -7.29 -6.16 -26.03
N ALA A 143 -6.15 -6.85 -26.12
CA ALA A 143 -6.11 -8.28 -26.49
C ALA A 143 -4.81 -8.96 -26.01
N GLY A 144 -4.84 -10.30 -26.00
CA GLY A 144 -3.71 -11.14 -25.58
C GLY A 144 -3.72 -11.50 -24.10
N THR A 145 -2.63 -12.10 -23.64
CA THR A 145 -2.41 -12.45 -22.23
C THR A 145 -2.43 -11.18 -21.38
N GLY A 146 -3.22 -11.17 -20.31
CA GLY A 146 -3.36 -10.00 -19.45
C GLY A 146 -4.24 -8.87 -20.01
N ARG A 147 -5.05 -9.13 -21.05
CA ARG A 147 -6.08 -8.19 -21.55
C ARG A 147 -6.92 -7.63 -20.40
N GLY A 148 -7.27 -6.36 -20.44
CA GLY A 148 -8.04 -5.73 -19.37
C GLY A 148 -7.59 -4.34 -19.00
N LEU A 149 -8.03 -3.90 -17.82
CA LEU A 149 -7.64 -2.63 -17.21
C LEU A 149 -6.73 -2.88 -16.00
N GLN A 150 -5.45 -2.55 -16.13
CA GLN A 150 -4.45 -2.75 -15.08
C GLN A 150 -4.18 -1.43 -14.37
N GLY A 151 -4.32 -1.39 -13.04
CA GLY A 151 -4.12 -0.17 -12.25
C GLY A 151 -3.12 -0.31 -11.13
N VAL A 152 -2.15 0.59 -11.03
CA VAL A 152 -1.18 0.62 -9.94
C VAL A 152 -0.99 2.03 -9.37
N ASN A 153 -0.84 2.10 -8.05
CA ASN A 153 -0.33 3.31 -7.41
C ASN A 153 1.19 3.25 -7.46
N CYS A 154 1.85 4.28 -8.00
CA CYS A 154 3.30 4.32 -7.94
C CYS A 154 3.74 4.37 -6.48
N THR A 155 4.72 3.55 -6.11
CA THR A 155 5.05 3.30 -4.70
C THR A 155 6.31 4.03 -4.29
N ALA A 156 6.40 4.41 -3.02
CA ALA A 156 7.68 4.84 -2.46
C ALA A 156 8.68 3.68 -2.46
N PRO A 157 9.98 3.95 -2.67
CA PRO A 157 11.01 2.93 -2.54
C PRO A 157 11.10 2.44 -1.10
N ASP A 158 11.23 1.12 -0.93
CA ASP A 158 11.30 0.44 0.35
C ASP A 158 12.30 -0.73 0.29
N THR A 159 12.40 -1.48 1.39
CA THR A 159 13.35 -2.59 1.58
C THR A 159 12.69 -3.95 1.81
N GLU A 160 11.37 -3.98 2.05
CA GLU A 160 10.63 -5.22 2.31
C GLU A 160 9.26 -5.17 1.63
N PHE A 161 8.85 -6.25 0.98
CA PHE A 161 7.55 -6.32 0.30
C PHE A 161 6.93 -7.71 0.36
N TRP A 162 5.61 -7.76 0.53
CA TRP A 162 4.83 -9.00 0.59
C TRP A 162 3.74 -9.02 -0.48
N PHE A 163 3.73 -10.06 -1.34
CA PHE A 163 2.74 -10.25 -2.41
C PHE A 163 2.05 -11.62 -2.30
N PRO A 164 1.11 -11.79 -1.36
CA PRO A 164 0.22 -12.96 -1.37
C PRO A 164 -0.73 -12.89 -2.57
N GLY A 165 -0.74 -13.90 -3.45
CA GLY A 165 -1.64 -13.94 -4.61
C GLY A 165 -0.94 -14.00 -5.98
N ALA A 166 0.39 -14.02 -5.99
CA ALA A 166 1.16 -14.37 -7.18
C ALA A 166 0.96 -15.83 -7.58
N SER A 167 1.36 -16.20 -8.80
CA SER A 167 1.21 -17.54 -9.36
C SER A 167 2.29 -17.82 -10.41
N THR A 168 2.64 -19.10 -10.54
CA THR A 168 3.46 -19.63 -11.64
C THR A 168 2.75 -20.76 -12.41
N ALA A 169 1.43 -20.89 -12.23
CA ALA A 169 0.60 -21.81 -13.02
C ALA A 169 0.71 -21.54 -14.53
N THR A 170 0.47 -22.56 -15.36
CA THR A 170 0.66 -22.50 -16.82
C THR A 170 -0.11 -21.40 -17.54
N ASP A 171 -1.25 -20.97 -17.01
CA ASP A 171 -2.10 -19.91 -17.57
C ASP A 171 -1.82 -18.53 -16.96
N ARG A 172 -0.78 -18.43 -16.13
CA ARG A 172 -0.34 -17.22 -15.44
C ARG A 172 1.10 -16.87 -15.80
N THR A 173 1.30 -15.62 -16.21
CA THR A 173 2.62 -15.03 -16.48
C THR A 173 2.82 -13.85 -15.54
N ASP A 174 3.30 -14.13 -14.33
CA ASP A 174 3.49 -13.11 -13.30
C ASP A 174 4.93 -12.57 -13.30
N TYR A 175 5.07 -11.25 -13.39
CA TYR A 175 6.36 -10.55 -13.28
C TYR A 175 6.43 -9.76 -11.99
N VAL A 176 7.51 -9.91 -11.21
CA VAL A 176 7.87 -8.94 -10.17
C VAL A 176 8.67 -7.84 -10.85
N HIS A 177 8.14 -6.62 -10.85
CA HIS A 177 8.86 -5.44 -11.35
C HIS A 177 9.66 -4.82 -10.20
N LEU A 178 10.99 -4.74 -10.36
CA LEU A 178 11.90 -4.14 -9.39
C LEU A 178 12.47 -2.85 -9.95
N THR A 179 12.09 -1.69 -9.40
CA THR A 179 12.56 -0.38 -9.89
C THR A 179 13.50 0.26 -8.89
N ASN A 180 14.76 0.49 -9.28
CA ASN A 180 15.78 1.11 -8.44
C ASN A 180 15.87 2.62 -8.74
N PRO A 181 15.56 3.52 -7.78
CA PRO A 181 15.67 4.96 -7.97
C PRO A 181 17.05 5.54 -7.65
N ASP A 182 17.93 4.74 -7.06
CA ASP A 182 19.17 5.23 -6.47
C ASP A 182 20.32 5.20 -7.51
N ASP A 183 21.37 5.99 -7.25
CA ASP A 183 22.58 6.06 -8.09
C ASP A 183 23.50 4.84 -7.96
N SER A 184 23.13 3.88 -7.10
CA SER A 184 23.89 2.65 -6.82
C SER A 184 23.02 1.43 -7.09
N ALA A 185 23.64 0.30 -7.44
CA ALA A 185 22.90 -0.93 -7.67
C ALA A 185 22.23 -1.41 -6.37
N ALA A 186 21.00 -1.90 -6.49
CA ALA A 186 20.29 -2.56 -5.42
C ALA A 186 20.42 -4.09 -5.56
N VAL A 187 20.37 -4.80 -4.44
CA VAL A 187 20.40 -6.27 -4.42
C VAL A 187 19.17 -6.77 -3.68
N VAL A 188 18.33 -7.54 -4.37
CA VAL A 188 17.01 -7.97 -3.88
C VAL A 188 16.95 -9.49 -3.82
N ASP A 189 16.66 -10.02 -2.65
CA ASP A 189 16.36 -11.45 -2.48
C ASP A 189 14.87 -11.68 -2.71
N ILE A 190 14.55 -12.71 -3.50
CA ILE A 190 13.17 -13.11 -3.82
C ILE A 190 12.93 -14.48 -3.20
N GLU A 191 12.13 -14.52 -2.15
CA GLU A 191 11.68 -15.77 -1.54
C GLU A 191 10.26 -16.09 -1.99
N LEU A 192 10.02 -17.36 -2.34
CA LEU A 192 8.74 -17.84 -2.81
C LEU A 192 8.21 -18.91 -1.85
N TYR A 193 6.96 -18.75 -1.45
CA TYR A 193 6.28 -19.68 -0.56
C TYR A 193 5.04 -20.25 -1.25
N GLY A 194 4.92 -21.57 -1.25
CA GLY A 194 3.78 -22.31 -1.76
C GLY A 194 2.97 -22.97 -0.62
N LYS A 195 2.04 -23.83 -1.01
CA LYS A 195 1.19 -24.57 -0.06
C LYS A 195 1.96 -25.51 0.86
N ASP A 196 3.16 -25.95 0.46
CA ASP A 196 3.99 -26.91 1.20
C ASP A 196 5.17 -26.24 1.93
N GLY A 197 5.30 -24.91 1.85
CA GLY A 197 6.37 -24.17 2.51
C GLY A 197 7.19 -23.30 1.55
N ALA A 198 8.41 -22.98 1.96
CA ALA A 198 9.39 -22.29 1.13
C ALA A 198 9.78 -23.15 -0.10
N LEU A 199 9.95 -22.50 -1.24
CA LEU A 199 10.35 -23.10 -2.49
C LEU A 199 11.82 -22.77 -2.77
N GLU A 200 12.56 -23.75 -3.29
CA GLU A 200 13.93 -23.50 -3.73
C GLU A 200 13.92 -22.66 -5.00
N THR A 201 14.67 -21.55 -4.99
CA THR A 201 14.80 -20.67 -6.14
C THR A 201 16.10 -20.92 -6.90
N THR A 202 16.08 -20.70 -8.22
CA THR A 202 17.26 -20.85 -9.09
C THR A 202 18.27 -19.70 -8.94
N ILE A 203 17.97 -18.68 -8.13
CA ILE A 203 18.77 -17.46 -7.96
C ILE A 203 19.04 -17.20 -6.46
N PRO A 204 19.91 -18.00 -5.82
CA PRO A 204 20.15 -17.92 -4.38
C PRO A 204 20.89 -16.64 -3.95
N ASP A 205 21.61 -16.01 -4.88
CA ASP A 205 22.41 -14.80 -4.61
C ASP A 205 21.63 -13.49 -4.84
N GLY A 206 20.31 -13.58 -5.04
CA GLY A 206 19.42 -12.44 -5.30
C GLY A 206 19.58 -11.83 -6.70
N ILE A 207 18.74 -10.84 -6.99
CA ILE A 207 18.71 -10.07 -8.23
C ILE A 207 19.45 -8.75 -8.02
N THR A 208 20.39 -8.42 -8.90
CA THR A 208 21.05 -7.10 -8.92
C THR A 208 20.28 -6.18 -9.85
N VAL A 209 19.71 -5.10 -9.31
CA VAL A 209 18.98 -4.08 -10.07
C VAL A 209 19.88 -2.87 -10.30
N PRO A 210 20.28 -2.56 -11.55
CA PRO A 210 21.15 -1.43 -11.85
C PRO A 210 20.57 -0.07 -11.37
N PRO A 211 21.43 0.94 -11.16
CA PRO A 211 20.98 2.30 -10.85
C PRO A 211 19.95 2.81 -11.85
N HIS A 212 18.91 3.48 -11.35
CA HIS A 212 17.88 4.13 -12.17
C HIS A 212 17.23 3.22 -13.21
N SER A 213 17.09 1.93 -12.93
CA SER A 213 16.56 0.95 -13.89
C SER A 213 15.39 0.19 -13.31
N THR A 214 14.68 -0.52 -14.18
CA THR A 214 13.65 -1.47 -13.79
C THR A 214 14.02 -2.85 -14.33
N ASP A 215 13.82 -3.89 -13.52
CA ASP A 215 14.03 -5.28 -13.91
C ASP A 215 12.74 -6.09 -13.68
N PRO A 216 12.03 -6.49 -14.74
CA PRO A 216 10.86 -7.37 -14.65
C PRO A 216 11.28 -8.83 -14.57
N VAL A 217 11.18 -9.43 -13.39
CA VAL A 217 11.56 -10.83 -13.13
C VAL A 217 10.36 -11.74 -13.28
N LEU A 218 10.38 -12.64 -14.27
CA LEU A 218 9.33 -13.65 -14.47
C LEU A 218 9.38 -14.72 -13.38
N LEU A 219 8.35 -14.83 -12.56
CA LEU A 219 8.36 -15.74 -11.39
C LEU A 219 8.49 -17.22 -11.76
N SER A 220 7.94 -17.63 -12.91
CA SER A 220 7.95 -19.04 -13.33
C SER A 220 9.32 -19.55 -13.76
N THR A 221 10.32 -18.68 -13.95
CA THR A 221 11.70 -19.07 -14.24
C THR A 221 12.53 -19.27 -12.96
N LEU A 222 11.99 -18.86 -11.81
CA LEU A 222 12.67 -18.94 -10.53
C LEU A 222 12.52 -20.30 -9.85
N ILE A 223 11.53 -21.11 -10.23
CA ILE A 223 11.22 -22.40 -9.59
C ILE A 223 10.91 -23.48 -10.64
N ASP A 224 11.16 -24.73 -10.28
CA ASP A 224 10.90 -25.87 -11.16
C ASP A 224 9.44 -26.36 -11.09
N GLU A 225 8.85 -26.36 -9.90
CA GLU A 225 7.47 -26.82 -9.68
C GLU A 225 6.50 -25.66 -9.64
N GLN A 226 5.64 -25.58 -10.67
CA GLN A 226 4.63 -24.53 -10.78
C GLN A 226 3.63 -24.54 -9.63
N GLN A 227 3.25 -23.35 -9.18
CA GLN A 227 2.37 -23.14 -8.04
C GLN A 227 1.19 -22.26 -8.45
N THR A 228 -0.03 -22.70 -8.16
CA THR A 228 -1.24 -21.91 -8.42
C THR A 228 -1.38 -20.72 -7.46
N ASN A 229 -0.88 -20.84 -6.23
CA ASN A 229 -0.95 -19.78 -5.22
C ASN A 229 0.42 -19.64 -4.58
N LEU A 230 0.99 -18.44 -4.68
CA LEU A 230 2.26 -18.08 -4.09
C LEU A 230 2.12 -16.88 -3.17
N THR A 231 2.98 -16.85 -2.17
CA THR A 231 3.37 -15.62 -1.50
C THR A 231 4.80 -15.30 -1.88
N VAL A 232 5.01 -14.13 -2.48
CA VAL A 232 6.35 -13.59 -2.76
C VAL A 232 6.75 -12.69 -1.59
N HIS A 233 7.97 -12.87 -1.11
CA HIS A 233 8.61 -11.97 -0.16
C HIS A 233 9.88 -11.40 -0.79
N LEU A 234 9.99 -10.08 -0.80
CA LEU A 234 11.18 -9.39 -1.26
C LEU A 234 11.91 -8.79 -0.07
N SER A 235 13.21 -9.02 0.01
CA SER A 235 14.10 -8.41 1.00
C SER A 235 15.27 -7.74 0.28
N VAL A 236 15.43 -6.44 0.44
CA VAL A 236 16.50 -5.67 -0.19
C VAL A 236 17.72 -5.65 0.73
N ARG A 237 18.80 -6.32 0.32
CA ARG A 237 20.06 -6.38 1.09
C ARG A 237 20.87 -5.09 1.02
N SER A 238 20.74 -4.35 -0.08
CA SER A 238 21.44 -3.10 -0.32
C SER A 238 20.63 -2.21 -1.24
N GLY A 239 20.59 -0.91 -0.95
CA GLY A 239 19.76 0.07 -1.67
C GLY A 239 18.29 -0.02 -1.26
N ARG A 240 17.41 0.50 -2.10
CA ARG A 240 15.94 0.39 -1.98
C ARG A 240 15.34 0.24 -3.37
N VAL A 241 14.15 -0.35 -3.47
CA VAL A 241 13.44 -0.48 -4.75
C VAL A 241 11.97 -0.15 -4.58
N GLY A 242 11.29 0.21 -5.66
CA GLY A 242 9.84 0.06 -5.78
C GLY A 242 9.52 -1.33 -6.31
N ALA A 243 8.45 -1.94 -5.84
CA ALA A 243 8.07 -3.29 -6.25
C ALA A 243 6.55 -3.46 -6.42
N ALA A 244 6.16 -4.13 -7.50
CA ALA A 244 4.79 -4.58 -7.75
C ALA A 244 4.80 -5.86 -8.58
N VAL A 245 3.78 -6.71 -8.43
CA VAL A 245 3.60 -7.90 -9.27
C VAL A 245 2.61 -7.57 -10.38
N GLN A 246 3.02 -7.71 -11.63
CA GLN A 246 2.12 -7.70 -12.78
C GLN A 246 1.60 -9.12 -12.99
N ALA A 247 0.32 -9.35 -12.74
CA ALA A 247 -0.30 -10.66 -12.88
C ALA A 247 -1.07 -10.73 -14.19
N LEU A 248 -0.60 -11.55 -15.13
CA LEU A 248 -1.20 -11.69 -16.46
C LEU A 248 -1.77 -13.10 -16.61
N ASP A 249 -3.05 -13.21 -16.93
CA ASP A 249 -3.76 -14.47 -17.12
C ASP A 249 -4.29 -14.57 -18.56
N ASP A 250 -4.13 -15.75 -19.16
CA ASP A 250 -4.55 -16.01 -20.54
C ASP A 250 -6.07 -15.91 -20.74
N LYS A 251 -6.86 -16.09 -19.67
CA LYS A 251 -8.34 -16.15 -19.71
C LYS A 251 -8.99 -15.14 -18.82
N LEU A 252 -8.41 -14.84 -17.66
CA LEU A 252 -9.00 -13.97 -16.64
C LEU A 252 -8.41 -12.56 -16.67
N GLY A 253 -7.67 -12.21 -17.72
CA GLY A 253 -7.16 -10.85 -17.93
C GLY A 253 -5.94 -10.53 -17.08
N GLY A 254 -5.64 -9.26 -16.87
CA GLY A 254 -4.48 -8.85 -16.09
C GLY A 254 -4.77 -7.67 -15.19
N ASP A 255 -4.02 -7.57 -14.09
CA ASP A 255 -4.01 -6.41 -13.19
C ASP A 255 -2.71 -6.42 -12.37
N TRP A 256 -2.47 -5.33 -11.63
CA TRP A 256 -1.35 -5.22 -10.71
C TRP A 256 -1.72 -5.71 -9.30
N LEU A 257 -0.88 -6.57 -8.74
CA LEU A 257 -0.85 -6.90 -7.32
C LEU A 257 0.17 -5.99 -6.63
N ALA A 258 -0.33 -4.95 -5.96
CA ALA A 258 0.48 -4.10 -5.09
C ALA A 258 0.88 -4.85 -3.81
N ALA A 259 1.93 -4.36 -3.13
CA ALA A 259 2.40 -4.95 -1.89
C ALA A 259 1.32 -4.86 -0.80
N ALA A 260 1.16 -5.94 -0.05
CA ALA A 260 0.37 -5.93 1.17
C ALA A 260 1.06 -5.09 2.24
N THR A 261 0.26 -4.59 3.18
CA THR A 261 0.79 -4.01 4.42
C THR A 261 1.72 -4.98 5.14
N ASP A 262 2.63 -4.44 5.95
CA ASP A 262 3.52 -5.21 6.81
C ASP A 262 2.73 -6.26 7.64
N PRO A 263 3.34 -7.42 7.92
CA PRO A 263 2.70 -8.48 8.69
C PRO A 263 2.11 -7.97 10.00
N THR A 264 0.80 -8.18 10.20
CA THR A 264 0.07 -7.72 11.39
C THR A 264 -1.02 -8.71 11.81
N GLY A 265 -1.53 -8.56 13.03
CA GLY A 265 -2.53 -9.48 13.58
C GLY A 265 -3.94 -9.31 13.03
N SER A 266 -4.29 -8.15 12.47
CA SER A 266 -5.61 -7.90 11.89
C SER A 266 -5.47 -7.17 10.56
N LEU A 267 -6.21 -7.64 9.56
CA LEU A 267 -6.08 -7.17 8.19
C LEU A 267 -7.44 -6.73 7.65
N VAL A 268 -7.41 -5.75 6.74
CA VAL A 268 -8.58 -5.30 5.99
C VAL A 268 -8.23 -5.27 4.51
N LEU A 269 -9.06 -5.93 3.70
CA LEU A 269 -8.94 -6.01 2.25
C LEU A 269 -10.17 -5.30 1.65
N PRO A 270 -10.08 -3.98 1.36
CA PRO A 270 -11.25 -3.14 1.14
C PRO A 270 -11.80 -3.17 -0.29
N GLY A 271 -13.13 -3.08 -0.40
CA GLY A 271 -13.85 -2.70 -1.61
C GLY A 271 -13.89 -3.77 -2.70
N ILE A 272 -14.33 -4.97 -2.34
CA ILE A 272 -14.77 -5.98 -3.30
C ILE A 272 -16.01 -5.45 -4.05
N PRO A 273 -15.96 -5.36 -5.39
CA PRO A 273 -17.11 -4.92 -6.18
C PRO A 273 -18.34 -5.81 -5.96
N LYS A 274 -19.52 -5.17 -6.01
CA LYS A 274 -20.81 -5.83 -5.75
C LYS A 274 -21.14 -6.97 -6.72
N ASP A 275 -20.56 -6.93 -7.91
CA ASP A 275 -20.75 -7.88 -9.01
C ASP A 275 -19.56 -8.85 -9.16
N ALA A 276 -18.70 -8.94 -8.14
CA ALA A 276 -17.72 -10.01 -8.02
C ALA A 276 -18.43 -11.37 -8.08
N THR A 277 -17.94 -12.25 -8.95
CA THR A 277 -18.50 -13.60 -9.16
C THR A 277 -17.71 -14.68 -8.43
N ALA A 278 -16.43 -14.41 -8.16
CA ALA A 278 -15.59 -15.25 -7.33
C ALA A 278 -14.55 -14.38 -6.61
N VAL A 279 -14.30 -14.71 -5.34
CA VAL A 279 -13.24 -14.12 -4.52
C VAL A 279 -12.41 -15.25 -3.94
N ARG A 280 -11.08 -15.17 -4.10
CA ARG A 280 -10.13 -16.08 -3.49
C ARG A 280 -9.26 -15.31 -2.52
N LEU A 281 -9.18 -15.77 -1.27
CA LEU A 281 -8.33 -15.20 -0.23
C LEU A 281 -7.03 -15.98 -0.17
N ILE A 282 -5.89 -15.28 -0.25
CA ILE A 282 -4.55 -15.84 -0.10
C ILE A 282 -3.91 -15.19 1.13
N ALA A 283 -3.40 -15.99 2.05
CA ALA A 283 -2.80 -15.53 3.30
C ALA A 283 -1.53 -16.30 3.65
N PHE A 284 -0.64 -15.64 4.39
CA PHE A 284 0.65 -16.19 4.80
C PHE A 284 1.09 -15.59 6.13
N THR A 285 1.70 -16.40 7.00
CA THR A 285 2.33 -15.91 8.22
C THR A 285 3.85 -16.17 8.18
N PRO A 286 4.68 -15.09 8.25
CA PRO A 286 6.14 -15.23 8.18
C PRO A 286 6.76 -15.79 9.45
N GLY A 287 6.08 -15.63 10.59
CA GLY A 287 6.58 -16.07 11.89
C GLY A 287 6.57 -17.59 12.05
N GLY A 288 7.28 -18.10 13.06
CA GLY A 288 7.35 -19.53 13.41
C GLY A 288 6.10 -20.10 14.10
N SER A 289 4.93 -19.50 13.88
CA SER A 289 3.69 -19.83 14.58
C SER A 289 2.52 -19.82 13.62
N ASP A 290 1.63 -20.79 13.78
CA ASP A 290 0.36 -20.82 13.04
C ASP A 290 -0.55 -19.67 13.51
N ALA A 291 -1.39 -19.19 12.60
CA ALA A 291 -2.36 -18.15 12.85
C ALA A 291 -3.79 -18.66 12.57
N ASP A 292 -4.68 -18.49 13.53
CA ASP A 292 -6.10 -18.78 13.37
C ASP A 292 -6.89 -17.47 13.27
N LEU A 293 -7.42 -17.20 12.09
CA LEU A 293 -8.11 -15.95 11.78
C LEU A 293 -9.61 -16.18 11.62
N LYS A 294 -10.42 -15.32 12.23
CA LYS A 294 -11.82 -15.18 11.88
C LYS A 294 -11.93 -14.40 10.58
N VAL A 295 -12.70 -14.95 9.63
CA VAL A 295 -12.99 -14.29 8.36
C VAL A 295 -14.37 -13.62 8.45
N GLN A 296 -14.42 -12.32 8.20
CA GLN A 296 -15.67 -11.57 8.17
C GLN A 296 -15.77 -10.72 6.91
N LEU A 297 -16.97 -10.57 6.36
CA LEU A 297 -17.30 -9.59 5.34
C LEU A 297 -17.96 -8.38 6.00
N ALA A 298 -17.34 -7.20 5.92
CA ALA A 298 -18.04 -5.95 6.17
C ALA A 298 -18.92 -5.64 4.95
N SER A 299 -20.24 -5.72 5.11
CA SER A 299 -21.24 -5.37 4.09
C SER A 299 -21.78 -3.94 4.34
N PRO A 300 -22.71 -3.42 3.53
CA PRO A 300 -23.35 -2.13 3.81
C PRO A 300 -24.18 -2.13 5.10
N THR A 301 -24.56 -3.32 5.59
CA THR A 301 -25.46 -3.49 6.74
C THR A 301 -24.75 -3.98 8.01
N GLY A 302 -23.54 -4.54 7.90
CA GLY A 302 -22.73 -4.93 9.06
C GLY A 302 -21.71 -6.02 8.75
N LEU A 303 -21.08 -6.55 9.80
CA LEU A 303 -20.16 -7.68 9.67
C LEU A 303 -20.93 -8.99 9.56
N ILE A 304 -20.66 -9.74 8.50
CA ILE A 304 -21.22 -11.06 8.21
C ILE A 304 -20.10 -12.09 8.27
N THR A 305 -20.37 -13.26 8.84
CA THR A 305 -19.43 -14.39 8.77
C THR A 305 -19.83 -15.27 7.58
N PRO A 306 -18.94 -15.48 6.58
CA PRO A 306 -19.25 -16.31 5.43
C PRO A 306 -19.41 -17.78 5.82
N ALA A 307 -20.51 -18.40 5.42
CA ALA A 307 -20.79 -19.80 5.75
C ALA A 307 -19.74 -20.74 5.10
N GLY A 308 -19.21 -21.68 5.89
CA GLY A 308 -18.17 -22.63 5.45
C GLY A 308 -16.76 -22.04 5.38
N ASN A 309 -16.60 -20.74 5.65
CA ASN A 309 -15.34 -20.02 5.69
C ASN A 309 -15.28 -19.12 6.93
N GLU A 310 -15.80 -19.58 8.06
CA GLU A 310 -15.89 -18.80 9.30
C GLU A 310 -14.51 -18.45 9.87
N THR A 311 -13.58 -19.41 9.73
CA THR A 311 -12.20 -19.33 10.21
C THR A 311 -11.23 -19.77 9.12
N LEU A 312 -10.07 -19.14 9.08
CA LEU A 312 -8.94 -19.49 8.24
C LEU A 312 -7.76 -19.86 9.14
N HIS A 313 -7.31 -21.11 9.02
CA HIS A 313 -6.08 -21.57 9.65
C HIS A 313 -4.91 -21.39 8.68
N VAL A 314 -3.94 -20.57 9.06
CA VAL A 314 -2.73 -20.28 8.27
C VAL A 314 -1.53 -20.91 8.97
N LYS A 315 -0.98 -21.95 8.36
CA LYS A 315 0.23 -22.61 8.88
C LYS A 315 1.45 -21.71 8.70
N SER A 316 2.34 -21.76 9.67
CA SER A 316 3.62 -21.07 9.64
C SER A 316 4.38 -21.34 8.34
N ARG A 317 4.79 -20.27 7.66
CA ARG A 317 5.59 -20.31 6.43
C ARG A 317 4.98 -21.11 5.27
N MET A 318 3.66 -21.33 5.27
CA MET A 318 2.94 -22.00 4.19
C MET A 318 1.84 -21.08 3.65
N THR A 319 1.78 -20.91 2.33
CA THR A 319 0.74 -20.10 1.70
C THR A 319 -0.59 -20.85 1.75
N SER A 320 -1.58 -20.20 2.37
CA SER A 320 -2.94 -20.71 2.48
C SER A 320 -3.85 -19.98 1.48
N ALA A 321 -4.68 -20.72 0.75
CA ALA A 321 -5.62 -20.15 -0.22
C ALA A 321 -7.00 -20.77 -0.06
N VAL A 322 -8.04 -19.92 -0.01
CA VAL A 322 -9.43 -20.33 0.22
C VAL A 322 -10.35 -19.61 -0.77
N ASP A 323 -11.26 -20.36 -1.38
CA ASP A 323 -12.28 -19.83 -2.27
C ASP A 323 -13.51 -19.38 -1.46
N LEU A 324 -13.75 -18.07 -1.45
CA LEU A 324 -14.89 -17.44 -0.79
C LEU A 324 -16.12 -17.35 -1.72
N GLY A 325 -15.94 -17.63 -3.02
CA GLY A 325 -16.99 -17.58 -4.03
C GLY A 325 -17.58 -16.18 -4.22
N ASP A 326 -18.86 -16.11 -4.60
CA ASP A 326 -19.66 -14.88 -4.59
C ASP A 326 -20.02 -14.51 -3.14
N ILE A 327 -19.03 -14.01 -2.42
CA ILE A 327 -19.15 -13.61 -1.02
C ILE A 327 -19.99 -12.33 -0.86
N THR A 328 -19.99 -11.45 -1.88
CA THR A 328 -20.65 -10.15 -1.89
C THR A 328 -22.15 -10.22 -2.11
N ARG A 329 -22.66 -11.27 -2.79
CA ARG A 329 -24.10 -11.51 -3.00
C ARG A 329 -24.84 -10.31 -3.59
N GLY A 330 -24.18 -9.53 -4.45
CA GLY A 330 -24.76 -8.34 -5.08
C GLY A 330 -24.58 -7.02 -4.33
N GLU A 331 -23.90 -7.01 -3.18
CA GLU A 331 -23.57 -5.80 -2.40
C GLU A 331 -22.05 -5.57 -2.32
N THR A 332 -21.61 -4.30 -2.25
CA THR A 332 -20.19 -4.00 -2.01
C THR A 332 -19.75 -4.55 -0.65
N GLY A 333 -18.51 -4.97 -0.52
CA GLY A 333 -18.03 -5.44 0.77
C GLY A 333 -16.53 -5.44 0.91
N SER A 334 -16.03 -5.71 2.11
CA SER A 334 -14.60 -5.82 2.41
C SER A 334 -14.33 -6.99 3.33
N VAL A 335 -13.24 -7.72 3.10
CA VAL A 335 -12.84 -8.79 4.02
C VAL A 335 -12.08 -8.17 5.19
N VAL A 336 -12.47 -8.57 6.40
CA VAL A 336 -11.83 -8.24 7.67
C VAL A 336 -11.35 -9.53 8.30
N LEU A 337 -10.04 -9.63 8.52
CA LEU A 337 -9.40 -10.76 9.18
C LEU A 337 -8.98 -10.34 10.58
N THR A 338 -9.37 -11.11 11.59
CA THR A 338 -9.03 -10.84 13.00
C THR A 338 -8.60 -12.12 13.69
N PRO A 339 -7.69 -12.10 14.68
CA PRO A 339 -7.30 -13.30 15.40
C PRO A 339 -8.50 -13.92 16.13
N THR A 340 -8.59 -15.25 16.12
CA THR A 340 -9.56 -15.96 16.96
C THR A 340 -9.11 -16.02 18.42
N ASP A 341 -7.80 -16.09 18.65
CA ASP A 341 -7.17 -16.17 19.98
C ASP A 341 -5.93 -15.26 20.09
N ARG A 342 -4.75 -15.75 19.75
CA ARG A 342 -3.47 -15.05 19.83
C ARG A 342 -3.23 -14.32 18.52
N SER A 343 -2.88 -13.05 18.63
CA SER A 343 -2.43 -12.25 17.50
C SER A 343 -1.10 -12.79 16.97
N VAL A 344 -1.10 -13.28 15.72
CA VAL A 344 0.09 -13.69 14.98
C VAL A 344 0.18 -12.82 13.72
N PRO A 345 1.36 -12.28 13.35
CA PRO A 345 1.52 -11.47 12.15
C PRO A 345 1.16 -12.23 10.87
N VAL A 346 0.29 -11.68 10.03
CA VAL A 346 -0.16 -12.27 8.77
C VAL A 346 -0.12 -11.20 7.68
N VAL A 347 0.11 -11.62 6.44
CA VAL A 347 -0.14 -10.84 5.22
C VAL A 347 -1.21 -11.55 4.38
N ALA A 348 -2.03 -10.80 3.66
CA ALA A 348 -3.06 -11.38 2.80
C ALA A 348 -3.40 -10.49 1.60
N ALA A 349 -3.96 -11.11 0.55
CA ALA A 349 -4.62 -10.42 -0.54
C ALA A 349 -5.84 -11.20 -1.04
N LEU A 350 -6.72 -10.52 -1.75
CA LEU A 350 -7.79 -11.14 -2.52
C LEU A 350 -7.43 -11.13 -4.00
N ARG A 351 -7.75 -12.23 -4.68
CA ARG A 351 -8.00 -12.23 -6.13
C ARG A 351 -9.51 -12.16 -6.33
N VAL A 352 -9.98 -11.16 -7.04
CA VAL A 352 -11.40 -10.94 -7.35
C VAL A 352 -11.63 -11.18 -8.83
N VAL A 353 -12.70 -11.88 -9.19
CA VAL A 353 -13.11 -12.13 -10.58
C VAL A 353 -14.49 -11.54 -10.84
N ARG A 354 -14.63 -10.80 -11.93
CA ARG A 354 -15.93 -10.29 -12.44
C ARG A 354 -16.19 -10.87 -13.83
N GLY A 355 -17.44 -10.76 -14.28
CA GLY A 355 -17.87 -11.26 -15.58
C GLY A 355 -18.21 -12.75 -15.60
N LYS A 356 -18.48 -13.29 -16.80
CA LYS A 356 -18.92 -14.68 -16.98
C LYS A 356 -18.31 -15.28 -18.25
N GLY A 357 -18.07 -16.58 -18.25
CA GLY A 357 -17.60 -17.29 -19.44
C GLY A 357 -16.27 -16.75 -19.95
N ALA A 358 -16.22 -16.37 -21.23
CA ALA A 358 -15.01 -15.78 -21.84
C ALA A 358 -14.79 -14.30 -21.47
N ASP A 359 -15.82 -13.63 -20.94
CA ASP A 359 -15.82 -12.21 -20.63
C ASP A 359 -15.47 -11.95 -19.16
N GLN A 360 -14.56 -12.75 -18.63
CA GLN A 360 -14.09 -12.63 -17.25
C GLN A 360 -12.81 -11.81 -17.17
N GLU A 361 -12.69 -11.07 -16.06
CA GLU A 361 -11.49 -10.33 -15.71
C GLU A 361 -11.21 -10.42 -14.21
N THR A 362 -9.95 -10.20 -13.81
CA THR A 362 -9.48 -10.29 -12.44
C THR A 362 -8.83 -8.99 -11.97
N ALA A 363 -8.98 -8.69 -10.68
CA ALA A 363 -8.23 -7.64 -10.00
C ALA A 363 -7.72 -8.17 -8.65
N PHE A 364 -6.74 -7.48 -8.08
CA PHE A 364 -6.15 -7.84 -6.79
C PHE A 364 -6.43 -6.78 -5.71
N ILE A 365 -6.72 -7.23 -4.49
CA ILE A 365 -6.93 -6.34 -3.34
C ILE A 365 -6.01 -6.83 -2.22
N PRO A 366 -4.80 -6.27 -2.06
CA PRO A 366 -3.96 -6.57 -0.92
C PRO A 366 -4.57 -6.03 0.38
N ALA A 367 -4.22 -6.65 1.50
CA ALA A 367 -4.46 -6.05 2.80
C ALA A 367 -3.70 -4.73 2.91
N THR A 368 -4.37 -3.69 3.41
CA THR A 368 -3.84 -2.32 3.34
C THR A 368 -3.86 -1.63 4.70
N ARG A 369 -3.07 -0.57 4.83
CA ARG A 369 -3.09 0.34 5.99
C ARG A 369 -4.34 1.22 5.94
N PRO A 370 -4.82 1.74 7.08
CA PRO A 370 -5.94 2.68 7.05
C PRO A 370 -5.58 3.95 6.26
N VAL A 371 -6.60 4.70 5.87
CA VAL A 371 -6.52 6.05 5.28
C VAL A 371 -5.70 7.01 6.14
N GLY A 372 -5.56 6.73 7.44
CA GLY A 372 -4.77 7.54 8.36
C GLY A 372 -5.33 8.96 8.47
N THR A 373 -4.45 9.96 8.37
CA THR A 373 -4.87 11.37 8.35
C THR A 373 -5.57 11.68 7.03
N ARG A 374 -4.95 11.24 5.92
CA ARG A 374 -5.40 11.52 4.58
C ARG A 374 -4.90 10.47 3.60
N ALA A 375 -5.72 10.14 2.61
CA ALA A 375 -5.32 9.31 1.49
C ALA A 375 -5.86 9.87 0.17
N THR A 376 -5.14 9.63 -0.93
CA THR A 376 -5.43 10.26 -2.21
C THR A 376 -5.39 9.28 -3.37
N SER A 377 -6.31 9.49 -4.31
CA SER A 377 -6.47 8.78 -5.57
C SER A 377 -6.39 9.85 -6.66
N ALA A 378 -5.31 9.88 -7.45
CA ALA A 378 -5.03 10.92 -8.44
C ALA A 378 -5.94 10.87 -9.69
N GLU A 379 -6.33 9.69 -10.15
CA GLU A 379 -7.08 9.48 -11.40
C GLU A 379 -8.51 8.98 -11.19
N ASN A 380 -9.50 9.84 -11.38
CA ASN A 380 -10.91 9.47 -11.30
C ASN A 380 -11.64 10.06 -12.50
N THR A 381 -12.63 9.32 -12.99
CA THR A 381 -13.42 9.67 -14.16
C THR A 381 -14.84 10.02 -13.73
N ALA A 382 -15.55 10.80 -14.55
CA ALA A 382 -16.95 11.15 -14.28
C ALA A 382 -17.87 9.91 -14.20
N LYS A 383 -17.48 8.81 -14.85
CA LYS A 383 -18.16 7.52 -14.85
C LYS A 383 -17.14 6.40 -14.78
N GLY A 384 -17.45 5.34 -14.03
CA GLY A 384 -16.56 4.18 -13.90
C GLY A 384 -15.64 4.24 -12.68
N THR A 385 -15.68 5.31 -11.88
CA THR A 385 -15.02 5.36 -10.57
C THR A 385 -16.00 5.00 -9.46
N THR A 386 -15.58 4.12 -8.55
CA THR A 386 -16.25 3.85 -7.27
C THR A 386 -15.25 3.93 -6.13
N LEU A 387 -15.50 4.81 -5.16
CA LEU A 387 -14.76 4.83 -3.89
C LEU A 387 -15.50 3.96 -2.88
N SER A 388 -14.83 2.98 -2.29
CA SER A 388 -15.37 2.13 -1.23
C SER A 388 -14.64 2.41 0.08
N LEU A 389 -15.38 2.70 1.16
CA LEU A 389 -14.83 3.00 2.48
C LEU A 389 -15.38 2.03 3.53
N THR A 390 -14.49 1.53 4.38
CA THR A 390 -14.79 0.51 5.40
C THR A 390 -14.32 0.96 6.77
N ALA A 391 -15.20 0.87 7.76
CA ALA A 391 -14.87 1.23 9.15
C ALA A 391 -15.05 0.00 10.06
N PRO A 392 -14.05 -0.89 10.18
CA PRO A 392 -14.24 -2.22 10.77
C PRO A 392 -14.54 -2.19 12.28
N THR A 393 -13.88 -1.30 13.03
CA THR A 393 -13.86 -1.35 14.50
C THR A 393 -14.65 -0.23 15.18
N GLY A 394 -14.90 0.89 14.50
CA GLY A 394 -15.63 2.04 15.02
C GLY A 394 -16.27 2.88 13.92
N THR A 395 -17.34 3.61 14.25
CA THR A 395 -17.93 4.57 13.31
C THR A 395 -16.96 5.73 13.09
N ALA A 396 -16.86 6.20 11.86
CA ALA A 396 -15.96 7.29 11.47
C ALA A 396 -16.69 8.36 10.66
N LYS A 397 -16.23 9.61 10.79
CA LYS A 397 -16.58 10.70 9.88
C LYS A 397 -15.39 10.98 8.98
N VAL A 398 -15.64 11.01 7.68
CA VAL A 398 -14.63 11.25 6.65
C VAL A 398 -15.08 12.40 5.76
N LYS A 399 -14.15 13.27 5.38
CA LYS A 399 -14.38 14.28 4.35
C LYS A 399 -13.77 13.77 3.05
N VAL A 400 -14.59 13.70 2.01
CA VAL A 400 -14.15 13.35 0.66
C VAL A 400 -14.17 14.61 -0.16
N THR A 401 -13.04 14.93 -0.79
CA THR A 401 -12.85 16.10 -1.65
C THR A 401 -12.50 15.60 -3.04
N ALA A 402 -13.30 15.97 -4.04
CA ALA A 402 -12.99 15.83 -5.45
C ALA A 402 -12.33 17.12 -5.94
N SER A 403 -11.14 17.03 -6.52
CA SER A 403 -10.40 18.20 -7.03
C SER A 403 -11.09 18.82 -8.25
N ALA A 404 -10.57 19.96 -8.71
CA ALA A 404 -10.80 20.36 -10.10
C ALA A 404 -10.29 19.27 -11.06
N GLY A 405 -10.88 19.18 -12.25
CA GLY A 405 -10.39 18.30 -13.29
C GLY A 405 -9.07 18.78 -13.89
N SER A 406 -8.33 17.86 -14.51
CA SER A 406 -7.05 18.14 -15.19
C SER A 406 -7.19 19.23 -16.26
N GLU A 407 -8.37 19.31 -16.90
CA GLU A 407 -8.68 20.30 -17.94
C GLU A 407 -9.64 21.40 -17.48
N GLY A 408 -10.04 21.39 -16.20
CA GLY A 408 -10.86 22.44 -15.59
C GLY A 408 -12.00 21.93 -14.73
N GLY A 409 -12.76 22.90 -14.21
CA GLY A 409 -13.80 22.70 -13.21
C GLY A 409 -13.38 23.25 -11.86
N THR A 410 -14.21 23.02 -10.84
CA THR A 410 -13.96 23.49 -9.47
C THR A 410 -14.15 22.35 -8.49
N GLU A 411 -13.32 22.31 -7.46
CA GLU A 411 -13.38 21.29 -6.41
C GLU A 411 -14.75 21.23 -5.74
N ALA A 412 -15.09 20.04 -5.26
CA ALA A 412 -16.30 19.78 -4.48
C ALA A 412 -15.94 18.87 -3.29
N ALA A 413 -16.56 19.11 -2.14
CA ALA A 413 -16.30 18.30 -0.94
C ALA A 413 -17.59 17.96 -0.20
N GLN A 414 -17.63 16.78 0.39
CA GLN A 414 -18.73 16.32 1.21
C GLN A 414 -18.22 15.45 2.37
N THR A 415 -18.92 15.50 3.50
CA THR A 415 -18.62 14.66 4.67
C THR A 415 -19.58 13.48 4.74
N TYR A 416 -19.04 12.31 5.01
CA TYR A 416 -19.77 11.05 5.11
C TYR A 416 -19.56 10.43 6.49
N THR A 417 -20.55 9.66 6.93
CA THR A 417 -20.45 8.85 8.16
C THR A 417 -20.42 7.39 7.79
N ILE A 418 -19.29 6.74 8.04
CA ILE A 418 -19.09 5.32 7.81
C ILE A 418 -19.37 4.59 9.10
N LYS A 419 -20.42 3.76 9.12
CA LYS A 419 -20.85 3.06 10.33
C LYS A 419 -19.88 1.93 10.66
N LYS A 420 -19.68 1.68 11.96
CA LYS A 420 -18.91 0.54 12.47
C LYS A 420 -19.35 -0.76 11.79
N GLY A 421 -18.37 -1.55 11.36
CA GLY A 421 -18.56 -2.87 10.76
C GLY A 421 -19.14 -2.84 9.35
N THR A 422 -19.20 -1.67 8.69
CA THR A 422 -19.77 -1.54 7.35
C THR A 422 -18.74 -1.15 6.30
N THR A 423 -19.02 -1.54 5.06
CA THR A 423 -18.40 -1.04 3.83
C THR A 423 -19.45 -0.26 3.03
N GLN A 424 -19.11 0.94 2.58
CA GLN A 424 -20.01 1.81 1.82
C GLN A 424 -19.33 2.28 0.55
N ASN A 425 -20.03 2.16 -0.58
CA ASN A 425 -19.65 2.88 -1.79
C ASN A 425 -20.08 4.34 -1.63
N ILE A 426 -19.13 5.25 -1.80
CA ILE A 426 -19.33 6.68 -1.64
C ILE A 426 -19.82 7.26 -2.96
N GLU A 427 -20.93 7.99 -2.90
CA GLU A 427 -21.32 8.90 -3.97
C GLU A 427 -20.33 10.05 -3.99
N LEU A 428 -19.41 10.05 -4.96
CA LEU A 428 -18.35 11.05 -5.03
C LEU A 428 -18.93 12.46 -5.22
N PRO A 429 -18.39 13.49 -4.52
CA PRO A 429 -18.71 14.88 -4.83
C PRO A 429 -18.42 15.16 -6.30
N THR A 430 -19.34 15.81 -7.00
CA THR A 430 -19.19 16.11 -8.43
C THR A 430 -18.54 17.48 -8.61
N PRO A 431 -17.32 17.58 -9.19
CA PRO A 431 -16.71 18.87 -9.51
C PRO A 431 -17.56 19.64 -10.52
N SER A 432 -17.89 20.90 -10.23
CA SER A 432 -18.70 21.71 -11.15
C SER A 432 -17.89 22.02 -12.41
N GLY A 433 -18.46 21.71 -13.59
CA GLY A 433 -17.78 21.94 -14.87
C GLY A 433 -16.57 21.03 -15.11
N LEU A 434 -16.54 19.83 -14.51
CA LEU A 434 -15.48 18.84 -14.66
C LEU A 434 -15.10 18.61 -16.13
N LYS A 435 -13.81 18.72 -16.43
CA LYS A 435 -13.19 18.29 -17.69
C LYS A 435 -11.93 17.48 -17.41
N GLY A 436 -11.70 16.43 -18.20
CA GLY A 436 -10.62 15.46 -17.95
C GLY A 436 -10.87 14.60 -16.71
N THR A 437 -9.80 14.09 -16.13
CA THR A 437 -9.81 13.30 -14.89
C THR A 437 -9.65 14.20 -13.67
N TYR A 438 -10.08 13.74 -12.50
CA TYR A 438 -9.95 14.47 -11.22
C TYR A 438 -9.33 13.58 -10.15
N ALA A 439 -8.76 14.18 -9.11
CA ALA A 439 -8.30 13.48 -7.92
C ALA A 439 -9.38 13.44 -6.84
N VAL A 440 -9.34 12.41 -6.01
CA VAL A 440 -10.16 12.25 -4.81
C VAL A 440 -9.23 12.14 -3.60
N THR A 441 -9.47 13.00 -2.62
CA THR A 441 -8.77 13.01 -1.33
C THR A 441 -9.76 12.68 -0.23
N VAL A 442 -9.42 11.70 0.60
CA VAL A 442 -10.20 11.26 1.75
C VAL A 442 -9.46 11.65 3.03
N GLU A 443 -10.09 12.47 3.87
CA GLU A 443 -9.54 12.93 5.15
C GLU A 443 -10.34 12.32 6.31
N THR A 444 -9.67 11.69 7.27
CA THR A 444 -10.33 11.20 8.48
C THR A 444 -10.58 12.37 9.43
N ILE A 445 -11.84 12.67 9.73
CA ILE A 445 -12.21 13.80 10.61
C ILE A 445 -12.29 13.35 12.07
N SER A 446 -12.87 12.18 12.33
CA SER A 446 -13.01 11.62 13.68
C SER A 446 -13.46 10.16 13.64
N GLY A 447 -13.28 9.45 14.76
CA GLY A 447 -13.84 8.11 14.97
C GLY A 447 -12.81 7.00 14.82
N GLY A 448 -13.28 5.81 14.42
CA GLY A 448 -12.41 4.63 14.21
C GLY A 448 -11.58 4.71 12.92
N PRO A 449 -10.61 3.79 12.74
CA PRO A 449 -9.84 3.71 11.51
C PRO A 449 -10.75 3.41 10.31
N VAL A 450 -10.47 4.07 9.18
CA VAL A 450 -11.15 3.86 7.90
C VAL A 450 -10.15 3.27 6.91
N TYR A 451 -10.59 2.29 6.14
CA TYR A 451 -9.85 1.67 5.06
C TYR A 451 -10.58 1.95 3.77
N GLY A 452 -9.84 2.21 2.69
CA GLY A 452 -10.44 2.58 1.41
C GLY A 452 -9.84 1.83 0.24
N SER A 453 -10.62 1.76 -0.83
CA SER A 453 -10.11 1.46 -2.17
C SER A 453 -10.92 2.20 -3.22
N ARG A 454 -10.28 2.42 -4.37
CA ARG A 454 -10.93 2.87 -5.58
C ARG A 454 -11.04 1.71 -6.55
N THR A 455 -12.23 1.47 -7.06
CA THR A 455 -12.43 0.69 -8.29
C THR A 455 -12.51 1.62 -9.48
N LEU A 456 -11.69 1.38 -10.50
CA LEU A 456 -11.89 1.93 -11.85
C LEU A 456 -12.51 0.86 -12.74
N SER A 457 -13.39 1.25 -13.65
CA SER A 457 -13.97 0.36 -14.65
C SER A 457 -14.10 1.06 -15.99
N SER A 458 -13.65 0.39 -17.04
CA SER A 458 -13.71 0.83 -18.42
C SER A 458 -14.11 -0.37 -19.29
N PRO A 459 -15.42 -0.69 -19.41
CA PRO A 459 -15.85 -1.90 -20.12
C PRO A 459 -15.29 -2.00 -21.54
N GLN A 460 -14.73 -3.17 -21.87
CA GLN A 460 -14.14 -3.47 -23.17
C GLN A 460 -15.04 -4.48 -23.90
N GLY A 461 -15.97 -3.97 -24.70
CA GLY A 461 -17.04 -4.81 -25.25
C GLY A 461 -17.90 -5.40 -24.14
N ASP A 462 -17.99 -6.73 -24.08
CA ASP A 462 -18.73 -7.46 -23.03
C ASP A 462 -17.88 -7.72 -21.76
N VAL A 463 -16.57 -7.47 -21.81
CA VAL A 463 -15.66 -7.64 -20.67
C VAL A 463 -15.84 -6.48 -19.69
N PRO A 464 -16.15 -6.74 -18.41
CA PRO A 464 -16.34 -5.69 -17.41
C PRO A 464 -15.01 -5.19 -16.85
N ALA A 465 -14.13 -4.69 -17.73
CA ALA A 465 -12.74 -4.40 -17.39
C ALA A 465 -12.61 -3.40 -16.22
N PHE A 466 -11.77 -3.73 -15.23
CA PHE A 466 -11.65 -3.08 -13.93
C PHE A 466 -10.35 -3.38 -13.20
N THR A 467 -10.00 -2.45 -12.31
CA THR A 467 -8.90 -2.61 -11.35
C THR A 467 -9.34 -2.05 -9.99
N VAL A 468 -8.74 -2.53 -8.91
CA VAL A 468 -9.01 -2.05 -7.55
C VAL A 468 -7.71 -1.61 -6.88
N GLN A 469 -7.58 -0.32 -6.58
CA GLN A 469 -6.40 0.23 -5.91
C GLN A 469 -6.76 0.59 -4.47
N THR A 470 -6.03 0.02 -3.52
CA THR A 470 -6.20 0.38 -2.10
C THR A 470 -5.75 1.83 -1.84
N LEU A 471 -6.32 2.44 -0.80
CA LEU A 471 -6.16 3.86 -0.47
C LEU A 471 -5.60 4.04 0.95
N PRO A 472 -4.35 3.59 1.22
CA PRO A 472 -3.70 3.83 2.50
C PRO A 472 -3.30 5.30 2.66
N ASP A 473 -2.94 5.70 3.88
CA ASP A 473 -2.37 7.02 4.18
C ASP A 473 -1.33 7.46 3.13
N ASP A 474 -1.50 8.67 2.61
CA ASP A 474 -0.70 9.24 1.51
C ASP A 474 0.70 9.70 1.94
N ARG A 475 1.04 9.54 3.24
CA ARG A 475 2.30 9.98 3.84
C ARG A 475 2.56 11.47 3.63
N GLY A 476 1.50 12.30 3.60
CA GLY A 476 1.65 13.75 3.45
C GLY A 476 2.11 14.47 4.71
N MET A 477 1.96 13.84 5.86
CA MET A 477 2.40 14.36 7.16
C MET A 477 3.36 13.38 7.81
N VAL A 478 4.29 13.89 8.61
CA VAL A 478 5.25 13.11 9.39
C VAL A 478 5.30 13.62 10.83
N GLU A 479 5.41 12.69 11.78
CA GLU A 479 5.69 13.00 13.18
C GLU A 479 7.18 13.30 13.32
N VAL A 480 7.51 14.50 13.79
CA VAL A 480 8.86 14.95 14.08
C VAL A 480 9.03 14.97 15.59
N PRO A 481 9.86 14.06 16.16
CA PRO A 481 10.11 14.07 17.58
C PRO A 481 10.88 15.33 17.96
N GLU A 482 10.64 15.84 19.17
CA GLU A 482 11.51 16.85 19.74
C GLU A 482 12.89 16.24 19.98
N ALA A 483 13.92 16.87 19.41
CA ALA A 483 15.30 16.50 19.61
C ALA A 483 15.97 17.56 20.48
N GLU A 484 16.34 17.18 21.70
CA GLU A 484 17.18 18.01 22.56
C GLU A 484 18.64 17.63 22.42
N GLN A 485 19.52 18.63 22.45
CA GLN A 485 20.95 18.40 22.42
C GLN A 485 21.44 18.00 23.82
N ASP A 486 21.61 16.70 24.05
CA ASP A 486 22.22 16.20 25.28
C ASP A 486 23.75 16.23 25.20
N LEU A 487 24.34 17.29 25.77
CA LEU A 487 25.79 17.46 25.87
C LEU A 487 26.42 16.66 27.02
N SER A 488 25.64 15.94 27.84
CA SER A 488 26.16 15.11 28.92
C SER A 488 26.80 13.80 28.44
N VAL A 489 26.45 13.34 27.22
CA VAL A 489 27.03 12.15 26.58
C VAL A 489 28.50 12.36 26.15
N LEU A 490 28.98 13.61 26.19
CA LEU A 490 30.35 14.00 25.83
C LEU A 490 31.29 14.19 27.05
N ASN A 491 30.84 13.95 28.28
CA ASN A 491 31.64 14.14 29.50
C ASN A 491 31.97 12.84 30.25
#